data_AF-A0A829QQQ4-F1
#
_entry.id   AF-A0A829QQQ4-F1
#
_cell.length_a   1.000
_cell.length_b   1.000
_cell.length_c   1.000
_cell.angle_alpha   90.00
_cell.angle_beta   90.00
_cell.angle_gamma   90.00
#
_symmetry.space_group_name_H-M   'P 1'
#
loop_
_entity.id
_entity.type
_entity.pdbx_description
1 polymer ?
#
loop_
_entity_poly.entity_id
_entity_poly.type
_entity_poly.pdbx_seq_one_letter_code
_entity_poly.pdbx_strand_id
1 'polypeptide(L)'
;MSLAGTRSGLQDGLALLPFAWSTVDGSYYFDSFAKLRVPPGEHAVGAPGLLAAYDRYLDETVASGGLATFVFHVPWQDQPDRVGAVVNLIDRIADDSRIWLASAGEIADWMRAHPDSVPAVQHVDELPAW
;
A
#
# COMPACT_ATOMS: atom_id res chain seq x y z
N MET A 1 8.16 1.35 -6.39
CA MET A 1 7.25 2.37 -6.94
C MET A 1 6.27 1.66 -7.88
N SER A 2 4.97 1.91 -7.74
CA SER A 2 3.96 1.31 -8.60
C SER A 2 3.82 2.09 -9.92
N LEU A 3 3.04 1.56 -10.85
CA LEU A 3 2.71 2.22 -12.12
C LEU A 3 1.87 3.49 -11.95
N ALA A 4 1.35 3.77 -10.74
CA ALA A 4 0.61 4.99 -10.44
C ALA A 4 1.50 6.12 -9.87
N GLY A 5 2.81 5.90 -9.81
CA GLY A 5 3.79 6.91 -9.36
C GLY A 5 4.40 6.65 -7.99
N THR A 6 5.09 7.66 -7.46
CA THR A 6 5.72 7.65 -6.13
C THR A 6 4.93 8.40 -5.06
N ARG A 7 3.97 9.24 -5.46
CA ARG A 7 3.27 10.16 -4.56
C ARG A 7 1.79 10.24 -4.90
N SER A 8 0.95 10.21 -3.88
CA SER A 8 -0.48 10.47 -4.04
C SER A 8 -0.75 11.95 -4.28
N GLY A 9 -1.71 12.26 -5.15
CA GLY A 9 -2.10 13.63 -5.46
C GLY A 9 -3.04 13.71 -6.65
N LEU A 10 -3.26 14.93 -7.13
CA LEU A 10 -4.00 15.17 -8.38
C LEU A 10 -3.06 15.59 -9.51
N GLN A 11 -3.29 15.01 -10.68
CA GLN A 11 -2.71 15.43 -11.96
C GLN A 11 -3.84 15.70 -12.93
N ASP A 12 -4.05 16.96 -13.34
CA ASP A 12 -5.08 17.34 -14.31
C ASP A 12 -6.49 16.77 -13.99
N GLY A 13 -6.84 16.71 -12.70
CA GLY A 13 -8.11 16.15 -12.21
C GLY A 13 -8.15 14.63 -12.05
N LEU A 14 -7.08 13.91 -12.42
CA LEU A 14 -6.89 12.49 -12.15
C LEU A 14 -6.26 12.28 -10.77
N ALA A 15 -6.92 11.48 -9.92
CA ALA A 15 -6.36 11.06 -8.64
C ALA A 15 -5.33 9.94 -8.83
N LEU A 16 -4.10 10.16 -8.36
CA LEU A 16 -3.04 9.16 -8.32
C LEU A 16 -2.97 8.54 -6.93
N LEU A 17 -3.13 7.22 -6.86
CA LEU A 17 -3.13 6.42 -5.63
C LEU A 17 -2.04 5.32 -5.73
N PRO A 18 -0.76 5.68 -5.55
CA PRO A 18 0.32 4.70 -5.65
C PRO A 18 0.35 3.72 -4.48
N PHE A 19 1.11 2.65 -4.68
CA PHE A 19 1.42 1.67 -3.64
C PHE A 19 2.92 1.34 -3.67
N ALA A 20 3.45 0.87 -2.54
CA ALA A 20 4.82 0.39 -2.45
C ALA A 20 4.87 -1.11 -2.74
N TRP A 21 5.93 -1.60 -3.40
CA TRP A 21 6.06 -3.06 -3.61
C TRP A 21 6.22 -3.84 -2.30
N SER A 22 6.71 -3.18 -1.25
CA SER A 22 6.73 -3.70 0.11
C SER A 22 5.35 -3.81 0.75
N THR A 23 4.28 -3.27 0.16
CA THR A 23 2.89 -3.44 0.61
C THR A 23 2.08 -4.41 -0.26
N VAL A 24 2.79 -5.25 -1.04
CA VAL A 24 2.21 -6.35 -1.81
C VAL A 24 2.51 -7.68 -1.10
N ASP A 25 1.48 -8.48 -0.87
CA ASP A 25 1.54 -9.76 -0.15
C ASP A 25 2.57 -10.76 -0.71
N GLY A 26 2.69 -10.80 -2.05
CA GLY A 26 3.66 -11.66 -2.74
C GLY A 26 5.11 -11.47 -2.27
N SER A 27 5.49 -10.25 -1.88
CA SER A 27 6.82 -9.91 -1.38
C SER A 27 7.20 -10.67 -0.10
N TYR A 28 6.22 -11.22 0.62
CA TYR A 28 6.41 -11.95 1.89
C TYR A 28 6.19 -13.45 1.76
N TYR A 29 5.41 -13.89 0.78
CA TYR A 29 5.02 -15.29 0.62
C TYR A 29 5.88 -16.08 -0.38
N PHE A 30 6.64 -15.41 -1.25
CA PHE A 30 7.45 -16.06 -2.27
C PHE A 30 8.88 -15.53 -2.31
N ASP A 31 9.85 -16.44 -2.38
CA ASP A 31 11.28 -16.13 -2.53
C ASP A 31 11.55 -15.24 -3.76
N SER A 32 10.88 -15.53 -4.88
CA SER A 32 11.02 -14.77 -6.14
C SER A 32 10.69 -13.28 -6.01
N PHE A 33 9.89 -12.91 -5.01
CA PHE A 33 9.49 -11.52 -4.75
C PHE A 33 10.11 -10.96 -3.45
N ALA A 34 10.93 -11.72 -2.73
CA ALA A 34 11.52 -11.30 -1.46
C ALA A 34 12.37 -10.02 -1.57
N LYS A 35 12.97 -9.78 -2.75
CA LYS A 35 13.76 -8.58 -3.05
C LYS A 35 12.93 -7.29 -3.12
N LEU A 36 11.60 -7.40 -3.22
CA LEU A 36 10.68 -6.27 -3.27
C LEU A 36 10.31 -5.70 -1.88
N ARG A 37 10.70 -6.40 -0.79
CA ARG A 37 10.53 -5.91 0.58
C ARG A 37 11.47 -4.76 0.91
N VAL A 38 11.19 -4.08 2.04
CA VAL A 38 12.05 -3.05 2.60
C VAL A 38 12.35 -3.40 4.07
N PRO A 39 13.61 -3.71 4.44
CA PRO A 39 14.75 -3.93 3.55
C PRO A 39 14.55 -5.16 2.61
N PRO A 40 15.24 -5.21 1.45
CA PRO A 40 15.19 -6.37 0.58
C PRO A 40 15.64 -7.65 1.30
N GLY A 41 14.99 -8.78 1.00
CA GLY A 41 15.40 -10.08 1.52
C GLY A 41 15.51 -11.15 0.43
N GLU A 42 15.89 -12.36 0.85
CA GLU A 42 16.15 -13.48 -0.07
C GLU A 42 15.08 -14.58 -0.03
N HIS A 43 14.40 -14.75 1.11
CA HIS A 43 13.43 -15.83 1.34
C HIS A 43 12.07 -15.31 1.76
N ALA A 44 11.01 -16.10 1.57
CA ALA A 44 9.71 -15.87 2.15
C ALA A 44 9.78 -15.79 3.68
N VAL A 45 9.00 -14.87 4.26
CA VAL A 45 8.94 -14.63 5.72
C VAL A 45 7.52 -14.84 6.27
N GLY A 46 6.57 -15.17 5.39
CA GLY A 46 5.20 -15.54 5.77
C GLY A 46 4.40 -14.39 6.38
N ALA A 47 3.23 -14.74 6.93
CA ALA A 47 2.30 -13.81 7.56
C ALA A 47 2.92 -12.98 8.70
N PRO A 48 3.76 -13.54 9.60
CA PRO A 48 4.37 -12.75 10.67
C PRO A 48 5.28 -11.63 10.14
N GLY A 49 6.09 -11.93 9.12
CA GLY A 49 6.95 -10.92 8.49
C GLY A 49 6.17 -9.86 7.72
N LEU A 50 5.06 -10.25 7.09
CA LEU A 50 4.14 -9.33 6.43
C LEU A 50 3.52 -8.35 7.42
N LEU A 51 2.91 -8.85 8.50
CA LEU A 51 2.27 -8.01 9.51
C LEU A 51 3.25 -7.02 10.13
N ALA A 52 4.44 -7.48 10.55
CA ALA A 52 5.44 -6.60 11.14
C ALA A 52 5.91 -5.48 10.18
N ALA A 53 5.96 -5.75 8.88
CA ALA A 53 6.32 -4.74 7.90
C ALA A 53 5.16 -3.78 7.59
N TYR A 54 3.93 -4.30 7.55
CA TYR A 54 2.74 -3.50 7.28
C TYR A 54 2.41 -2.58 8.44
N ASP A 55 2.56 -3.05 9.69
CA ASP A 55 2.42 -2.22 10.89
C ASP A 55 3.38 -1.04 10.86
N ARG A 56 4.67 -1.30 10.55
CA ARG A 56 5.67 -0.23 10.41
C ARG A 56 5.29 0.76 9.32
N TYR A 57 4.93 0.27 8.14
CA TYR A 57 4.55 1.12 7.02
C TYR A 57 3.30 1.97 7.33
N LEU A 58 2.33 1.38 8.03
CA LEU A 58 1.13 2.07 8.47
C LEU A 58 1.46 3.16 9.48
N ASP A 59 2.26 2.88 10.50
CA ASP A 59 2.68 3.85 11.51
C ASP A 59 3.45 5.03 10.89
N GLU A 60 4.34 4.76 9.94
CA GLU A 60 5.06 5.79 9.17
C GLU A 60 4.11 6.65 8.33
N THR A 61 3.11 6.03 7.71
CA THR A 61 2.10 6.73 6.90
C THR A 61 1.20 7.60 7.78
N VAL A 62 0.78 7.10 8.95
CA VAL A 62 0.00 7.87 9.92
C VAL A 62 0.80 9.06 10.43
N ALA A 63 2.08 8.88 10.76
CA ALA A 63 2.95 9.96 11.22
C ALA A 63 3.15 11.07 10.17
N SER A 64 3.12 10.71 8.89
CA SER A 64 3.29 11.65 7.77
C SER A 64 1.96 12.22 7.23
N GLY A 65 0.81 11.73 7.69
CA GLY A 65 -0.50 12.11 7.15
C GLY A 65 -0.71 11.68 5.69
N GLY A 66 -0.13 10.55 5.29
CA GLY A 66 -0.10 10.08 3.92
C GLY A 66 -1.20 9.08 3.55
N LEU A 67 -1.03 8.45 2.37
CA LEU A 67 -1.87 7.36 1.87
C LEU A 67 -1.15 6.02 2.04
N ALA A 68 -1.84 5.05 2.66
CA ALA A 68 -1.38 3.65 2.72
C ALA A 68 -2.25 2.80 1.80
N THR A 69 -1.61 2.07 0.88
CA THR A 69 -2.28 1.15 -0.04
C THR A 69 -1.69 -0.25 0.12
N PHE A 70 -2.53 -1.24 0.40
CA PHE A 70 -2.14 -2.65 0.52
C PHE A 70 -2.74 -3.46 -0.64
N VAL A 71 -1.93 -4.31 -1.26
CA VAL A 71 -2.36 -5.15 -2.39
C VAL A 71 -2.34 -6.60 -1.98
N PHE A 72 -3.49 -7.25 -2.12
CA PHE A 72 -3.67 -8.67 -1.85
C PHE A 72 -4.13 -9.41 -3.09
N HIS A 73 -3.58 -10.61 -3.29
CA HIS A 73 -3.96 -11.48 -4.40
C HIS A 73 -4.75 -12.67 -3.84
N VAL A 74 -6.01 -12.80 -4.26
CA VAL A 74 -6.89 -13.89 -3.82
C VAL A 74 -6.23 -15.27 -3.98
N PRO A 75 -5.52 -15.60 -5.08
CA PRO A 75 -4.85 -16.90 -5.22
C PRO A 75 -3.75 -17.18 -4.19
N TRP A 76 -3.23 -16.15 -3.51
CA TRP A 76 -2.17 -16.28 -2.51
C TRP A 76 -2.70 -16.33 -1.07
N GLN A 77 -4.02 -16.19 -0.89
CA GLN A 77 -4.71 -16.37 0.39
C GLN A 77 -5.18 -17.82 0.54
N ASP A 78 -4.26 -18.75 0.34
CA ASP A 78 -4.48 -20.20 0.24
C ASP A 78 -4.30 -20.94 1.58
N GLN A 79 -3.86 -20.22 2.62
CA GLN A 79 -3.64 -20.75 3.97
C GLN A 79 -4.38 -19.90 5.01
N PRO A 80 -4.88 -20.51 6.10
CA PRO A 80 -5.62 -19.79 7.13
C PRO A 80 -4.84 -18.63 7.79
N ASP A 81 -3.53 -18.77 7.95
CA ASP A 81 -2.67 -17.73 8.52
C ASP A 81 -2.55 -16.49 7.61
N ARG A 82 -2.52 -16.69 6.29
CA ARG A 82 -2.48 -15.61 5.28
C ARG A 82 -3.79 -14.84 5.26
N VAL A 83 -4.92 -15.53 5.29
CA VAL A 83 -6.25 -14.91 5.45
C VAL A 83 -6.32 -14.16 6.78
N GLY A 84 -5.84 -14.79 7.86
CA GLY A 84 -5.78 -14.17 9.18
C GLY A 84 -4.94 -12.90 9.22
N ALA A 85 -3.86 -12.82 8.45
CA ALA A 85 -3.05 -11.60 8.34
C ALA A 85 -3.83 -10.42 7.73
N VAL A 86 -4.68 -10.69 6.73
CA VAL A 86 -5.56 -9.64 6.15
C VAL A 86 -6.56 -9.15 7.19
N VAL A 87 -7.19 -10.07 7.93
CA VAL A 87 -8.15 -9.73 8.99
C VAL A 87 -7.48 -8.88 10.07
N ASN A 88 -6.32 -9.32 10.58
CA ASN A 88 -5.58 -8.60 11.61
C ASN A 88 -5.20 -7.17 11.19
N LEU A 89 -4.81 -6.97 9.93
CA LEU A 89 -4.51 -5.65 9.41
C LEU A 89 -5.76 -4.77 9.35
N ILE A 90 -6.89 -5.31 8.87
CA ILE A 90 -8.16 -4.57 8.80
C ILE A 90 -8.61 -4.16 10.21
N ASP A 91 -8.55 -5.07 11.18
CA ASP A 91 -8.90 -4.79 12.57
C ASP A 91 -8.00 -3.68 13.16
N ARG A 92 -6.68 -3.78 12.94
CA ARG A 92 -5.71 -2.75 13.36
C ARG A 92 -6.01 -1.37 12.77
N ILE A 93 -6.41 -1.32 11.49
CA ILE A 93 -6.78 -0.07 10.80
C ILE A 93 -8.10 0.48 11.36
N ALA A 94 -9.11 -0.37 11.54
CA ALA A 94 -10.43 0.03 12.02
C ALA A 94 -10.40 0.58 13.46
N ASP A 95 -9.49 0.07 14.30
CA ASP A 95 -9.31 0.52 15.68
C ASP A 95 -8.55 1.86 15.78
N ASP A 96 -7.96 2.38 14.70
CA ASP A 96 -7.20 3.63 14.73
C ASP A 96 -8.03 4.82 14.26
N SER A 97 -8.55 5.61 15.21
CA SER A 97 -9.34 6.82 14.92
C SER A 97 -8.63 7.89 14.07
N ARG A 98 -7.32 7.79 13.87
CA ARG A 98 -6.55 8.70 13.00
C ARG A 98 -6.62 8.31 11.54
N ILE A 99 -7.08 7.09 11.23
CA ILE A 99 -7.09 6.53 9.88
C ILE A 99 -8.50 6.60 9.30
N TRP A 100 -8.59 7.10 8.07
CA TRP A 100 -9.79 6.96 7.26
C TRP A 100 -9.67 5.73 6.37
N LEU A 101 -10.34 4.65 6.75
CA LEU A 101 -10.46 3.45 5.92
C LEU A 101 -11.54 3.67 4.85
N ALA A 102 -11.13 3.64 3.59
CA ALA A 102 -12.00 3.89 2.45
C ALA A 102 -11.56 3.10 1.23
N SER A 103 -12.49 2.89 0.30
CA SER A 103 -12.17 2.37 -1.02
C SER A 103 -11.35 3.38 -1.83
N ALA A 104 -10.60 2.89 -2.82
CA ALA A 104 -9.88 3.77 -3.75
C ALA A 104 -10.79 4.77 -4.48
N GLY A 105 -12.05 4.39 -4.74
CA GLY A 105 -13.05 5.28 -5.35
C GLY A 105 -13.43 6.44 -4.43
N GLU A 106 -13.73 6.16 -3.17
CA GLU A 106 -14.05 7.19 -2.17
C GLU A 106 -12.89 8.15 -1.94
N ILE A 107 -11.65 7.64 -1.88
CA ILE A 107 -10.46 8.48 -1.76
C ILE A 107 -10.32 9.36 -3.00
N ALA A 108 -10.45 8.80 -4.21
CA ALA A 108 -10.36 9.56 -5.46
C ALA A 108 -11.46 10.62 -5.61
N ASP A 109 -12.70 10.32 -5.18
CA ASP A 109 -13.80 11.29 -5.13
C ASP A 109 -13.48 12.42 -4.14
N TRP A 110 -13.00 12.09 -2.94
CA TRP A 110 -12.64 13.08 -1.94
C TRP A 110 -11.51 13.99 -2.42
N MET A 111 -10.45 13.43 -3.01
CA MET A 111 -9.33 14.22 -3.54
C MET A 111 -9.80 15.21 -4.60
N ARG A 112 -10.65 14.77 -5.54
CA ARG A 112 -11.20 15.64 -6.60
C ARG A 112 -12.12 16.73 -6.07
N ALA A 113 -12.87 16.44 -5.00
CA ALA A 113 -13.71 17.44 -4.32
C ALA A 113 -12.89 18.45 -3.49
N HIS A 114 -11.65 18.12 -3.13
CA HIS A 114 -10.78 18.94 -2.26
C HIS A 114 -9.40 19.16 -2.88
N PRO A 115 -9.30 19.75 -4.09
CA PRO A 115 -8.03 19.88 -4.80
C PRO A 115 -6.97 20.69 -4.02
N ASP A 116 -7.39 21.66 -3.21
CA ASP A 116 -6.49 22.48 -2.39
C ASP A 116 -5.95 21.73 -1.15
N SER A 117 -6.54 20.58 -0.81
CA SER A 117 -6.12 19.74 0.33
C SER A 117 -5.16 18.62 -0.07
N VAL A 118 -4.84 18.50 -1.37
CA VAL A 118 -4.00 17.43 -1.90
C VAL A 118 -2.85 17.99 -2.74
N PRO A 119 -1.67 17.36 -2.76
CA PRO A 119 -0.58 17.81 -3.60
C PRO A 119 -0.96 17.77 -5.07
N ALA A 120 -0.64 18.84 -5.81
CA ALA A 120 -0.49 18.75 -7.26
C ALA A 120 0.73 17.86 -7.56
N VAL A 121 0.52 16.81 -8.34
CA VAL A 121 1.57 15.86 -8.72
C VAL A 121 1.76 15.88 -10.23
N GLN A 122 3.01 15.69 -10.64
CA GLN A 122 3.37 15.44 -12.01
C GLN A 122 4.05 14.07 -12.06
N HIS A 123 3.29 13.05 -12.47
CA HIS A 123 3.79 11.75 -12.81
C HIS A 123 3.73 11.55 -14.32
N VAL A 124 4.92 11.43 -14.90
CA VAL A 124 5.10 10.91 -16.26
C VAL A 124 5.48 9.44 -16.10
N ASP A 125 4.89 8.57 -16.92
CA ASP A 125 5.36 7.18 -17.05
C ASP A 125 6.83 7.23 -17.47
N GLU A 126 7.74 7.08 -16.51
CA GLU A 126 9.12 6.79 -16.84
C GLU A 126 9.15 5.35 -17.32
N LEU A 127 9.55 5.15 -18.58
CA LEU A 127 9.82 3.81 -19.08
C LEU A 127 10.72 3.11 -18.06
N PRO A 128 10.33 1.93 -17.57
CA PRO A 128 11.17 1.20 -16.65
C PRO A 128 12.58 1.05 -17.26
N ALA A 129 13.62 1.26 -16.45
CA ALA A 129 15.01 1.18 -16.89
C ALA A 129 15.49 -0.28 -17.11
N TRP A 130 14.60 -1.19 -17.52
CA TRP A 130 14.92 -2.58 -17.82
C TRP A 130 14.97 -2.84 -19.32
#